data_AF-A0A5A5S3K1-F1
#
_entry.id   AF-A0A5A5S3K1-F1
#
_cell.length_a   1.000
_cell.length_b   1.000
_cell.length_c   1.000
_cell.angle_alpha   90.00
_cell.angle_beta   90.00
_cell.angle_gamma   90.00
#
_symmetry.space_group_name_H-M   'P 1'
#
loop_
_entity.id
_entity.type
_entity.pdbx_description
1 polymer ?
#
loop_
_entity_poly.entity_id
_entity_poly.type
_entity_poly.pdbx_seq_one_letter_code
_entity_poly.pdbx_strand_id
1 'polypeptide(L)' 'MIEKSELREAFSLWMPAEKSPDLLLDFIFCRDSLDNLLDGKLSLENYLEILASCNIDVDDYCEIVNDNLSILQY' A
#
# COMPACT_ATOMS: atom_id res chain seq x y z
N MET A 1 18.41 7.43 2.71
CA MET A 1 17.97 6.03 2.44
C MET A 1 16.66 5.90 3.19
N ILE A 2 15.55 5.66 2.48
CA ILE A 2 14.26 5.46 3.15
C ILE A 2 14.29 4.07 3.78
N GLU A 3 13.99 3.97 5.07
CA GLU A 3 13.97 2.69 5.78
C GLU A 3 12.71 1.89 5.41
N LYS A 4 12.79 0.55 5.48
CA LYS A 4 11.64 -0.32 5.21
C LYS A 4 10.43 0.01 6.10
N SER A 5 10.68 0.42 7.34
CA SER A 5 9.68 0.91 8.30
C SER A 5 8.95 2.15 7.79
N GLU A 6 9.67 3.13 7.26
CA GLU A 6 9.11 4.38 6.73
C GLU A 6 8.27 4.12 5.48
N LEU A 7 8.74 3.25 4.58
CA LEU A 7 7.95 2.79 3.43
C LEU A 7 6.68 2.05 3.90
N ARG A 8 6.80 1.19 4.91
CA ARG A 8 5.64 0.49 5.45
C ARG A 8 4.63 1.46 6.05
N GLU A 9 5.07 2.48 6.79
CA GLU A 9 4.18 3.51 7.34
C GLU A 9 3.48 4.31 6.24
N ALA A 10 4.22 4.79 5.23
CA ALA A 10 3.64 5.56 4.13
C ALA A 10 2.57 4.79 3.35
N PHE A 11 2.79 3.49 3.13
CA PHE A 11 1.88 2.62 2.39
C PHE A 11 0.77 1.99 3.27
N SER A 12 0.91 1.95 4.60
CA SER A 12 -0.10 1.42 5.53
C SER A 12 -1.16 2.45 5.95
N LEU A 13 -0.95 3.73 5.64
CA LEU A 13 -1.85 4.83 6.01
C LEU A 13 -3.09 4.93 5.12
N TRP A 14 -3.10 4.27 3.95
CA TRP A 14 -4.32 4.09 3.18
C TRP A 14 -5.23 3.10 3.91
N MET A 15 -6.43 3.52 4.28
CA MET A 15 -7.44 2.63 4.86
C MET A 15 -8.78 2.99 4.22
N PRO A 16 -9.54 2.01 3.69
CA PRO A 16 -10.82 2.30 3.06
C PRO A 16 -11.75 2.98 4.07
N ALA A 17 -12.36 4.09 3.65
CA ALA A 17 -13.29 4.86 4.48
C ALA A 17 -14.52 4.01 4.88
N GLU A 18 -14.94 3.11 3.99
CA GLU A 18 -15.99 2.13 4.25
C GLU A 18 -15.40 0.83 4.79
N LYS A 19 -15.84 0.45 5.99
CA LYS A 19 -15.35 -0.74 6.71
C LYS A 19 -16.24 -1.95 6.45
N SER A 20 -16.43 -2.32 5.19
CA SER A 20 -17.07 -3.61 4.90
C SER A 20 -16.08 -4.74 5.24
N PRO A 21 -16.56 -5.92 5.68
CA PRO A 21 -15.69 -7.06 5.97
C PRO A 21 -14.82 -7.49 4.78
N ASP A 22 -15.36 -7.39 3.57
CA ASP A 22 -14.66 -7.75 2.33
C ASP A 22 -13.52 -6.76 2.03
N LEU A 23 -13.79 -5.44 2.15
CA LEU A 23 -12.76 -4.40 1.98
C LEU A 23 -11.65 -4.48 3.03
N LEU A 24 -11.98 -4.90 4.26
CA LEU A 24 -10.99 -5.14 5.31
C LEU A 24 -10.08 -6.34 4.98
N LEU A 25 -10.63 -7.39 4.36
CA LEU A 25 -9.86 -8.57 3.95
C LEU A 25 -8.90 -8.22 2.81
N ASP A 26 -9.42 -7.50 1.81
CA ASP A 26 -8.67 -7.00 0.66
C ASP A 26 -7.54 -6.05 1.10
N PHE A 27 -7.81 -5.18 2.08
CA PHE A 27 -6.80 -4.31 2.68
C PHE A 27 -5.67 -5.11 3.36
N ILE A 28 -6.00 -6.14 4.16
CA ILE A 28 -4.99 -6.99 4.81
C ILE A 28 -4.13 -7.70 3.76
N PHE A 29 -4.75 -8.22 2.69
CA PHE A 29 -4.04 -8.89 1.60
C PHE A 29 -3.07 -7.94 0.87
N CYS A 30 -3.50 -6.70 0.61
CA CYS A 30 -2.66 -5.67 0.01
C CYS A 30 -1.49 -5.28 0.92
N ARG A 31 -1.73 -5.20 2.22
CA ARG A 31 -0.68 -4.92 3.22
C ARG A 31 0.36 -6.04 3.28
N ASP A 32 -0.04 -7.30 3.26
CA ASP A 32 0.90 -8.43 3.25
C ASP A 32 1.69 -8.48 1.93
N SER A 33 1.05 -8.10 0.82
CA SER A 33 1.70 -7.99 -0.49
C SER A 33 2.75 -6.88 -0.54
N LEU A 34 2.55 -5.78 0.19
CA LEU A 34 3.55 -4.73 0.37
C LEU A 34 4.81 -5.26 1.07
N ASP A 35 4.67 -6.06 2.12
CA ASP A 35 5.81 -6.64 2.82
C ASP A 35 6.63 -7.55 1.87
N ASN A 36 5.95 -8.27 0.97
CA ASN A 36 6.61 -9.06 -0.08
C ASN A 36 7.31 -8.20 -1.14
N LEU A 37 6.74 -7.05 -1.51
CA LEU A 37 7.39 -6.08 -2.41
C LEU A 37 8.66 -5.51 -1.76
N LEU A 38 8.57 -5.08 -0.50
CA LEU A 38 9.70 -4.52 0.24
C LEU A 38 10.80 -5.55 0.53
N ASP A 39 10.46 -6.84 0.59
CA ASP A 39 11.41 -7.95 0.68
C ASP A 39 12.01 -8.35 -0.68
N GLY A 40 11.57 -7.74 -1.79
CA GLY A 40 11.97 -8.10 -3.15
C GLY A 40 11.45 -9.46 -3.63
N LYS A 41 10.43 -10.01 -2.95
CA LYS A 41 9.77 -11.28 -3.31
C LYS A 41 8.61 -11.09 -4.30
N LEU A 42 8.16 -9.85 -4.45
CA LEU A 42 7.09 -9.44 -5.36
C LEU A 42 7.60 -8.27 -6.21
N SER A 43 7.31 -8.29 -7.52
CA SER A 43 7.60 -7.14 -8.39
C SER A 43 6.60 -6.00 -8.13
N LEU A 44 7.00 -4.77 -8.44
CA LEU A 44 6.09 -3.63 -8.37
C LEU A 44 4.86 -3.81 -9.27
N GLU A 45 5.04 -4.36 -10.47
CA GLU A 45 3.95 -4.61 -11.42
C GLU A 45 2.90 -5.58 -10.83
N ASN A 46 3.34 -6.71 -10.27
CA ASN A 46 2.43 -7.67 -9.63
C ASN A 46 1.75 -7.07 -8.38
N TYR A 47 2.45 -6.21 -7.65
CA TYR A 47 1.87 -5.52 -6.50
C TYR A 47 0.73 -4.58 -6.92
N LEU A 48 0.91 -3.81 -7.99
CA LEU A 48 -0.13 -2.93 -8.53
C LEU A 48 -1.34 -3.71 -9.07
N GLU A 49 -1.12 -4.86 -9.71
CA GLU A 49 -2.20 -5.76 -10.14
C GLU A 49 -3.03 -6.29 -8.95
N ILE A 50 -2.36 -6.63 -7.83
CA ILE A 50 -3.03 -7.05 -6.60
C ILE A 50 -3.93 -5.92 -6.06
N LEU A 51 -3.41 -4.69 -5.98
CA LEU A 51 -4.20 -3.54 -5.53
C LEU A 51 -5.45 -3.33 -6.40
N ALA A 52 -5.29 -3.36 -7.73
CA ALA A 52 -6.40 -3.23 -8.65
C ALA A 52 -7.43 -4.36 -8.49
N SER A 53 -6.99 -5.59 -8.22
CA SER A 53 -7.89 -6.74 -7.99
C SER A 53 -8.67 -6.63 -6.68
N CYS A 54 -8.13 -5.91 -5.70
CA CYS A 54 -8.73 -5.62 -4.41
C CYS A 54 -9.65 -4.39 -4.43
N ASN A 55 -10.02 -3.93 -5.63
CA ASN A 55 -10.90 -2.78 -5.84
C ASN A 55 -10.38 -1.48 -5.17
N ILE A 56 -9.06 -1.40 -5.00
CA ILE A 56 -8.36 -0.20 -4.55
C ILE A 56 -8.15 0.69 -5.77
N ASP A 57 -8.52 1.96 -5.63
CA ASP A 57 -8.14 2.98 -6.61
C ASP A 57 -6.62 3.20 -6.51
N VAL A 58 -5.90 2.66 -7.48
CA VAL A 58 -4.44 2.68 -7.51
C VAL A 58 -3.89 4.10 -7.65
N ASP A 59 -4.61 4.99 -8.34
CA ASP A 59 -4.19 6.37 -8.54
C ASP A 59 -4.28 7.13 -7.21
N ASP A 60 -5.42 7.05 -6.51
CA ASP A 60 -5.62 7.63 -5.17
C ASP A 60 -4.64 7.04 -4.14
N TYR A 61 -4.42 5.73 -4.20
CA TYR A 61 -3.43 5.06 -3.36
C TYR A 61 -2.03 5.62 -3.55
N CYS A 62 -1.58 5.75 -4.80
CA CYS A 62 -0.27 6.29 -5.14
C CYS A 62 -0.12 7.76 -4.72
N GLU A 63 -1.16 8.58 -4.86
CA GLU A 63 -1.15 9.96 -4.38
C GLU A 63 -0.96 10.02 -2.86
N ILE A 64 -1.73 9.25 -2.08
CA ILE A 64 -1.64 9.20 -0.62
C ILE A 64 -0.25 8.71 -0.17
N VAL A 65 0.27 7.66 -0.82
CA VAL A 65 1.63 7.16 -0.55
C VAL A 65 2.68 8.23 -0.79
N ASN A 66 2.59 8.93 -1.93
CA ASN A 66 3.54 9.96 -2.30
C ASN A 66 3.50 11.15 -1.33
N ASP A 67 2.31 11.57 -0.90
CA ASP A 67 2.13 12.61 0.11
C ASP A 67 2.73 12.19 1.46
N ASN A 68 2.49 10.95 1.89
CA ASN A 68 3.04 10.42 3.13
C ASN A 68 4.58 10.34 3.10
N LEU A 69 5.15 9.89 1.98
CA LEU A 69 6.61 9.87 1.79
C LEU A 69 7.21 11.27 1.79
N SER A 70 6.48 12.26 1.26
CA SER A 70 6.91 13.67 1.25
C SER A 70 6.97 14.24 2.67
N ILE A 71 6.05 13.84 3.55
CA ILE A 71 6.02 14.24 4.96
C ILE A 71 7.17 13.58 5.74
N LEU A 72 7.46 12.31 5.49
CA LEU A 72 8.53 11.57 6.20
C LEU A 72 9.95 12.04 5.83
N GLN A 73 10.13 12.74 4.71
CA GLN A 73 11.42 13.26 4.28
C GLN A 73 11.80 14.63 4.91
N TYR A 74 10.97 15.18 5.80
CA TYR A 74 11.19 16.41 6.55
C TYR A 74 11.42 16.16 8.04
#